data_AF-A0A920GZP4-F1
#
_entry.id   AF-A0A920GZP4-F1
#
_cell.length_a   1.000
_cell.length_b   1.000
_cell.length_c   1.000
_cell.angle_alpha   90.00
_cell.angle_beta   90.00
_cell.angle_gamma   90.00
#
_symmetry.space_group_name_H-M   'P 1'
#
loop_
_entity.id
_entity.type
_entity.pdbx_description
1 polymer ?
#
loop_
_entity_poly.entity_id
_entity_poly.type
_entity_poly.pdbx_seq_one_letter_code
_entity_poly.pdbx_strand_id
1 'polypeptide(L)'
;MKKLALSFLASSLIAGAAIAGGCDYHQEVTMASNKPVLMFQLDDMKLMKYTSSNGTILYIIKNIEGETVAKDLNQNQLASRYPEMAEKLEG
;
A
#
# COMPACT_ATOMS: atom_id res chain seq x y z
N MET A 1 -43.67 -15.79 26.01
CA MET A 1 -43.33 -15.88 27.45
C MET A 1 -42.63 -14.60 27.86
N LYS A 2 -43.12 -13.95 28.93
CA LYS A 2 -42.49 -12.80 29.60
C LYS A 2 -41.24 -13.23 30.37
N LYS A 3 -40.31 -12.28 30.58
CA LYS A 3 -39.21 -12.16 31.60
C LYS A 3 -38.00 -11.51 30.87
N LEU A 4 -37.78 -10.20 30.82
CA LEU A 4 -37.54 -9.17 31.85
C LEU A 4 -36.51 -9.53 32.94
N ALA A 5 -35.47 -8.68 32.96
CA ALA A 5 -34.44 -8.45 33.98
C ALA A 5 -33.32 -9.51 34.08
N LEU A 6 -32.05 -9.17 34.31
CA LEU A 6 -31.56 -8.25 35.34
C LEU A 6 -30.12 -7.79 34.98
N SER A 7 -29.86 -6.52 35.29
CA SER A 7 -28.56 -5.86 35.28
C SER A 7 -27.53 -6.53 36.21
N PHE A 8 -26.27 -6.60 35.81
CA PHE A 8 -25.13 -6.58 36.72
C PHE A 8 -24.07 -5.59 36.22
N LEU A 9 -24.11 -4.40 36.80
CA LEU A 9 -22.99 -3.47 36.90
C LEU A 9 -21.85 -4.16 37.66
N ALA A 10 -20.72 -4.35 36.98
CA ALA A 10 -19.43 -4.54 37.63
C ALA A 10 -18.58 -3.31 37.33
N SER A 11 -18.72 -2.29 38.17
CA SER A 11 -17.77 -1.18 38.26
C SER A 11 -16.57 -1.64 39.08
N SER A 12 -15.40 -1.73 38.45
CA SER A 12 -14.13 -1.66 39.16
C SER A 12 -13.32 -0.49 38.59
N LEU A 13 -13.35 0.62 39.31
CA LEU A 13 -12.26 1.59 39.40
C LEU A 13 -11.01 0.80 39.86
N ILE A 14 -9.77 1.07 39.43
CA ILE A 14 -8.98 2.24 39.84
C ILE A 14 -7.72 2.30 38.95
N ALA A 15 -7.42 3.52 38.51
CA ALA A 15 -6.13 4.16 38.22
C ALA A 15 -4.95 3.31 37.71
N GLY A 16 -4.64 3.50 36.43
CA GLY A 16 -3.26 3.65 35.97
C GLY A 16 -3.02 5.12 35.64
N ALA A 17 -2.42 5.87 36.56
CA ALA A 17 -1.90 7.20 36.27
C ALA A 17 -0.44 7.06 35.83
N ALA A 18 -0.12 7.46 34.61
CA ALA A 18 1.11 8.14 34.25
C ALA A 18 0.99 8.66 32.82
N ILE A 19 0.58 9.92 32.73
CA ILE A 19 0.75 10.76 31.55
C ILE A 19 2.25 10.95 31.39
N ALA A 20 2.89 10.10 30.59
CA ALA A 20 4.22 10.37 30.07
C ALA A 20 4.03 11.18 28.78
N GLY A 21 4.28 12.48 28.88
CA GLY A 21 4.41 13.34 27.72
C GLY A 21 5.52 12.80 26.81
N GLY A 22 5.15 12.57 25.56
CA GLY A 22 6.07 12.20 24.51
C GLY A 22 5.32 12.28 23.19
N CYS A 23 5.58 13.33 22.41
CA CYS A 23 5.39 13.28 20.97
C CYS A 23 5.94 11.95 20.47
N ASP A 24 5.14 11.16 19.79
CA ASP A 24 5.09 11.31 18.35
C ASP A 24 3.88 10.54 17.84
N TYR A 25 3.26 11.13 16.82
CA TYR A 25 2.36 10.41 15.93
C TYR A 25 3.06 9.10 15.56
N HIS A 26 2.62 7.97 16.11
CA HIS A 26 2.81 6.70 15.42
C HIS A 26 1.94 6.81 14.18
N GLN A 27 2.52 7.41 13.13
CA GLN A 27 2.10 7.20 11.77
C GLN A 27 2.15 5.68 11.62
N GLU A 28 0.99 5.04 11.69
CA GLU A 28 0.81 3.70 11.18
C GLU A 28 1.19 3.79 9.70
N VAL A 29 2.47 3.58 9.42
CA VAL A 29 2.98 3.41 8.08
C VAL A 29 2.33 2.11 7.64
N THR A 30 1.17 2.24 7.01
CA THR A 30 0.42 1.11 6.48
C THR A 30 1.40 0.35 5.62
N MET A 31 1.81 -0.84 6.08
CA MET A 31 2.72 -1.73 5.37
C MET A 31 2.30 -1.71 3.91
N ALA A 32 3.19 -1.19 3.05
CA ALA A 32 2.94 -0.82 1.68
C ALA A 32 1.96 -1.81 1.05
N SER A 33 0.72 -1.39 0.82
CA SER A 33 -0.23 -2.30 0.20
C SER A 33 0.38 -2.73 -1.13
N ASN A 34 0.40 -4.03 -1.43
CA ASN A 34 0.89 -4.57 -2.71
C ASN A 34 0.07 -4.06 -3.94
N LYS A 35 -0.78 -3.06 -3.75
CA LYS A 35 -1.53 -2.40 -4.81
C LYS A 35 -0.55 -1.63 -5.70
N PRO A 36 -0.59 -1.86 -7.02
CA PRO A 36 0.19 -1.09 -7.97
C PRO A 36 -0.09 0.41 -7.88
N VAL A 37 0.96 1.20 -7.79
CA VAL A 37 0.94 2.67 -7.79
C VAL A 37 1.37 3.15 -9.17
N LEU A 38 0.61 4.07 -9.77
CA LEU A 38 0.97 4.70 -11.04
C LEU A 38 2.23 5.56 -10.84
N MET A 39 3.28 5.33 -11.64
CA MET A 39 4.49 6.14 -11.64
C MET A 39 4.35 7.30 -12.61
N PHE A 40 4.06 7.00 -13.87
CA PHE A 40 3.75 8.00 -14.88
C PHE A 40 3.03 7.34 -16.07
N GLN A 41 2.58 8.19 -16.98
CA GLN A 41 2.08 7.81 -18.29
C GLN A 41 3.04 8.31 -19.37
N LEU A 42 3.30 7.45 -20.36
CA LEU A 42 4.05 7.76 -21.57
C LEU A 42 3.18 7.29 -22.75
N ASP A 43 2.78 8.25 -23.57
CA ASP A 43 1.78 8.04 -24.63
C ASP A 43 0.52 7.33 -24.10
N ASP A 44 0.12 6.24 -24.75
CA ASP A 44 -1.03 5.42 -24.39
C ASP A 44 -0.69 4.32 -23.38
N MET A 45 0.47 4.40 -22.72
CA MET A 45 0.91 3.40 -21.74
C MET A 45 1.16 4.00 -20.36
N LYS A 46 0.71 3.27 -19.34
CA LYS A 46 0.85 3.60 -17.91
C LYS A 46 1.85 2.65 -17.28
N LEU A 47 2.91 3.20 -16.69
CA LEU A 47 3.84 2.43 -15.88
C LEU A 47 3.41 2.46 -14.43
N MET A 48 3.21 1.30 -13.84
CA MET A 48 2.85 1.13 -12.44
C MET A 48 3.94 0.33 -11.71
N LYS A 49 4.14 0.61 -10.41
CA LYS A 49 5.09 -0.07 -9.54
C LYS A 49 4.36 -0.72 -8.36
N TYR A 50 4.77 -1.91 -7.97
CA TYR A 50 4.33 -2.55 -6.73
C TYR A 50 5.48 -3.32 -6.09
N THR A 51 5.35 -3.54 -4.78
CA THR A 51 6.21 -4.47 -4.05
C THR A 51 5.52 -5.82 -4.04
N SER A 52 6.21 -6.85 -4.51
CA SER A 52 5.73 -8.23 -4.46
C SER A 52 5.80 -8.79 -3.03
N SER A 53 5.20 -9.95 -2.79
CA SER A 53 5.16 -10.58 -1.47
C SER A 53 6.54 -10.91 -0.88
N ASN A 54 7.58 -11.02 -1.72
CA ASN A 54 8.95 -11.27 -1.28
C ASN A 54 9.78 -9.99 -1.09
N GLY A 55 9.16 -8.80 -1.19
CA GLY A 55 9.83 -7.51 -1.07
C GLY A 55 10.47 -6.99 -2.35
N THR A 56 10.40 -7.73 -3.47
CA THR A 56 10.95 -7.27 -4.75
C THR A 56 10.05 -6.23 -5.38
N ILE A 57 10.64 -5.11 -5.81
CA ILE A 57 9.95 -4.09 -6.61
C ILE A 57 9.79 -4.59 -8.04
N LEU A 58 8.55 -4.60 -8.53
CA LEU A 58 8.20 -5.01 -9.87
C LEU A 58 7.31 -3.96 -10.55
N TYR A 59 7.27 -4.02 -11.87
CA TYR A 59 6.55 -3.07 -12.71
C TYR A 59 5.46 -3.75 -13.52
N ILE A 60 4.38 -3.00 -13.75
CA ILE A 60 3.26 -3.36 -14.63
C ILE A 60 3.13 -2.26 -15.67
N ILE A 61 2.98 -2.64 -16.93
CA ILE A 61 2.62 -1.74 -18.02
C ILE A 61 1.19 -2.03 -18.41
N LYS A 62 0.39 -0.97 -18.43
CA LYS A 62 -0.99 -1.01 -18.92
C LYS A 62 -1.17 -0.11 -20.12
N ASN A 63 -2.05 -0.46 -21.04
CA ASN A 63 -2.50 0.49 -22.07
C ASN A 63 -3.50 1.50 -21.49
N ILE A 64 -3.97 2.43 -22.33
CA ILE A 64 -4.89 3.50 -21.93
C ILE A 64 -6.24 2.96 -21.44
N GLU A 65 -6.68 1.83 -22.01
CA GLU A 65 -7.90 1.09 -21.64
C GLU A 65 -7.75 0.34 -20.30
N GLY A 66 -6.54 0.29 -19.74
CA GLY A 66 -6.24 -0.32 -18.45
C GLY A 66 -5.91 -1.81 -18.50
N GLU A 67 -5.79 -2.37 -19.70
CA GLU A 67 -5.37 -3.75 -19.94
C GLU A 67 -3.88 -3.91 -19.67
N THR A 68 -3.50 -5.04 -19.10
CA THR A 68 -2.09 -5.33 -18.78
C THR A 68 -1.36 -5.83 -20.03
N VAL A 69 -0.37 -5.06 -20.46
CA VAL A 69 0.51 -5.37 -21.61
C VAL A 69 1.77 -6.10 -21.14
N ALA A 70 2.27 -5.76 -19.96
CA ALA A 70 3.36 -6.48 -19.30
C ALA A 70 3.23 -6.40 -17.78
N LYS A 71 3.73 -7.41 -17.08
CA LYS A 71 3.65 -7.52 -15.62
C LYS A 71 4.90 -8.21 -15.09
N ASP A 72 5.14 -8.05 -13.78
CA ASP A 72 6.21 -8.74 -13.04
C ASP A 72 7.60 -8.45 -13.65
N LEU A 73 7.77 -7.27 -14.26
CA LEU A 73 9.05 -6.82 -14.79
C LEU A 73 9.92 -6.31 -13.66
N ASN A 74 11.16 -6.77 -13.56
CA ASN A 74 12.17 -6.08 -12.77
C ASN A 74 12.77 -4.89 -13.56
N GLN A 75 13.59 -4.05 -12.92
CA GLN A 75 14.18 -2.87 -13.57
C GLN A 75 14.98 -3.21 -14.83
N ASN A 76 15.77 -4.28 -14.82
CA ASN A 76 16.56 -4.70 -15.99
C ASN A 76 15.67 -5.15 -17.15
N GLN A 77 14.59 -5.89 -16.85
CA GLN A 77 13.62 -6.31 -17.86
C GLN A 77 12.82 -5.12 -18.40
N LEU A 78 12.51 -4.13 -17.56
CA LEU A 78 11.88 -2.89 -17.99
C LEU A 78 12.81 -2.14 -18.95
N ALA A 79 14.07 -1.92 -18.58
CA ALA A 79 15.06 -1.24 -19.42
C ALA A 79 15.33 -1.97 -20.75
N SER A 80 15.38 -3.30 -20.73
CA SER A 80 15.64 -4.09 -21.93
C SER A 80 14.45 -4.12 -22.91
N ARG A 81 13.21 -4.06 -22.41
CA ARG A 81 12.01 -4.23 -23.25
C ARG A 81 11.27 -2.93 -23.54
N TYR A 82 11.38 -1.95 -22.64
CA TYR A 82 10.71 -0.66 -22.68
C TYR A 82 11.69 0.45 -22.25
N PRO A 83 12.79 0.65 -23.01
CA PRO A 83 13.88 1.55 -22.62
C PRO A 83 13.40 2.97 -22.36
N GLU A 84 12.47 3.49 -23.14
CA GLU A 84 11.91 4.85 -22.98
C GLU A 84 11.18 5.03 -21.64
N MET A 85 10.54 3.96 -21.13
CA MET A 85 9.94 3.99 -19.80
C MET A 85 11.00 3.91 -18.69
N ALA A 86 12.06 3.14 -18.89
CA ALA A 86 13.13 3.04 -17.91
C ALA A 86 13.89 4.37 -17.77
N GLU A 87 14.22 5.02 -18.90
CA GLU A 87 14.91 6.32 -18.92
C GLU A 87 14.13 7.40 -18.16
N LYS A 88 12.82 7.49 -18.39
CA LYS A 88 11.95 8.46 -17.69
C LYS A 88 11.79 8.19 -16.19
N LEU A 89 12.09 6.97 -15.75
CA LEU A 89 12.10 6.57 -14.35
C LEU A 89 13.37 7.05 -13.64
N GLU A 90 14.48 7.13 -14.37
CA GLU A 90 15.79 7.52 -13.84
C GLU A 90 15.95 9.04 -13.74
N GLY A 91 15.21 9.81 -14.58
CA GLY A 91 15.04 11.26 -14.44
C GLY A 91 16.23 12.08 -14.94
#